data_AF-A0A1G7MQY5-F1
#
_entry.id   AF-A0A1G7MQY5-F1
#
_cell.length_a   1.000
_cell.length_b   1.000
_cell.length_c   1.000
_cell.angle_alpha   90.00
_cell.angle_beta   90.00
_cell.angle_gamma   90.00
#
_symmetry.space_group_name_H-M   'P 1'
#
loop_
_entity.id
_entity.type
_entity.pdbx_description
1 polymer ?
#
loop_
_entity_poly.entity_id
_entity_poly.type
_entity_poly.pdbx_seq_one_letter_code
_entity_poly.pdbx_strand_id
1 'polypeptide(L)'
;MDYDSFAKECIVKLTALQKQLSDEFDLNGYANWFYNQATGLLTFSTGEIELNFRFFEVGSFSHKSGTWMWSWHNENTLGNAKETTTQVKDFGTVHNFAKLTEGCFSSDEFEAWEFTAIAAKLTNAIGGYRPVNDEGLKIFLVITEFVDNETAKSIKDKYIECGDHEYRRVAFVCQHLNFTTRVGFEESFETYEGMELSDEDDFQAWCNECEVVRVAEDGWNDNAMEFAKIRVVCEGCYFKMKTLNLESE
;
A
#
# COMPACT_ATOMS: atom_id res chain seq x y z
N MET A 1 23.60 -0.78 24.07
CA MET A 1 22.58 0.27 23.89
C MET A 1 21.44 -0.08 24.83
N ASP A 2 20.97 0.87 25.61
CA ASP A 2 19.80 0.73 26.48
C ASP A 2 18.54 1.15 25.72
N TYR A 3 17.41 0.46 25.94
CA TYR A 3 16.16 0.72 25.20
C TYR A 3 15.63 2.13 25.51
N ASP A 4 15.51 2.50 26.79
CA ASP A 4 14.88 3.76 27.19
C ASP A 4 15.68 4.96 26.67
N SER A 5 17.01 4.88 26.73
CA SER A 5 17.91 5.90 26.21
C SER A 5 17.80 6.02 24.69
N PHE A 6 17.67 4.90 23.98
CA PHE A 6 17.50 4.87 22.53
C PHE A 6 16.13 5.42 22.10
N ALA A 7 15.04 5.00 22.76
CA ALA A 7 13.69 5.46 22.50
C ALA A 7 13.57 6.98 22.69
N LYS A 8 14.14 7.52 23.78
CA LYS A 8 14.20 8.96 24.03
C LYS A 8 14.95 9.72 22.94
N GLU A 9 16.09 9.21 22.47
CA GLU A 9 16.82 9.80 21.36
C GLU A 9 15.97 9.82 20.07
N CYS A 10 15.25 8.73 19.80
CA CYS A 10 14.35 8.64 18.66
C CYS A 10 13.20 9.65 18.75
N ILE A 11 12.57 9.81 19.91
CA ILE A 11 11.51 10.80 20.15
C ILE A 11 12.00 12.22 19.90
N VAL A 12 13.20 12.57 20.40
CA VAL A 12 13.80 13.90 20.16
C VAL A 12 14.00 14.14 18.65
N LYS A 13 14.50 13.14 17.93
CA LYS A 13 14.66 13.21 16.47
C LYS A 13 13.33 13.34 15.74
N LEU A 14 12.34 12.51 16.08
CA LEU A 14 11.01 12.58 15.48
C LEU A 14 10.36 13.94 15.73
N THR A 15 10.53 14.52 16.93
CA THR A 15 10.00 15.85 17.25
C THR A 15 10.64 16.93 16.35
N ALA A 16 11.94 16.84 16.08
CA ALA A 16 12.61 17.75 15.17
C ALA A 16 12.13 17.59 13.73
N LEU A 17 11.97 16.34 13.25
CA LEU A 17 11.41 16.03 11.93
C LEU A 17 9.98 16.54 11.80
N GLN A 18 9.14 16.33 12.81
CA GLN A 18 7.76 16.82 12.83
C GLN A 18 7.70 18.35 12.71
N LYS A 19 8.62 19.05 13.37
CA LYS A 19 8.74 20.50 13.26
C LYS A 19 9.11 20.91 11.84
N GLN A 20 10.10 20.28 11.24
CA GLN A 20 10.53 20.56 9.86
C GLN A 20 9.40 20.33 8.86
N LEU A 21 8.73 19.17 8.95
CA LEU A 21 7.60 18.82 8.10
C LEU A 21 6.44 19.81 8.25
N SER A 22 6.15 20.25 9.48
CA SER A 22 5.12 21.25 9.73
C SER A 22 5.51 22.64 9.23
N ASP A 23 6.77 23.05 9.36
CA ASP A 23 7.26 24.35 8.86
C ASP A 23 7.21 24.41 7.33
N GLU A 24 7.45 23.29 6.66
CA GLU A 24 7.48 23.19 5.19
C GLU A 24 6.09 23.07 4.57
N PHE A 25 5.21 22.24 5.14
CA PHE A 25 3.94 21.87 4.51
C PHE A 25 2.68 22.39 5.22
N ASP A 26 2.81 22.97 6.41
CA ASP A 26 1.69 23.42 7.25
C ASP A 26 0.56 22.37 7.42
N LEU A 27 0.95 21.14 7.82
CA LEU A 27 0.02 20.00 7.93
C LEU A 27 -1.19 20.26 8.87
N ASN A 28 -1.10 21.24 9.76
CA ASN A 28 -2.19 21.60 10.68
C ASN A 28 -3.31 22.44 10.00
N GLY A 29 -3.05 22.98 8.81
CA GLY A 29 -4.00 23.78 8.05
C GLY A 29 -5.01 22.97 7.22
N TYR A 30 -4.87 21.65 7.15
CA TYR A 30 -5.67 20.80 6.26
C TYR A 30 -6.91 20.25 6.95
N ALA A 31 -8.08 20.48 6.34
CA ALA A 31 -9.37 20.06 6.86
C ALA A 31 -9.63 18.55 6.69
N ASN A 32 -9.01 17.94 5.67
CA ASN A 32 -9.22 16.54 5.32
C ASN A 32 -7.88 15.82 5.18
N TRP A 33 -7.88 14.56 5.58
CA TRP A 33 -6.80 13.62 5.33
C TRP A 33 -7.38 12.28 4.92
N PHE A 34 -6.66 11.55 4.08
CA PHE A 34 -7.02 10.21 3.64
C PHE A 34 -5.74 9.40 3.46
N TYR A 35 -5.66 8.24 4.10
CA TYR A 35 -4.60 7.28 3.82
C TYR A 35 -5.19 6.11 3.07
N ASN A 36 -4.51 5.67 2.01
CA ASN A 36 -4.91 4.52 1.23
C ASN A 36 -3.78 3.49 1.28
N GLN A 37 -4.06 2.37 1.94
CA GLN A 37 -3.06 1.31 2.10
C GLN A 37 -2.65 0.73 0.74
N ALA A 38 -3.59 0.57 -0.19
CA ALA A 38 -3.32 0.00 -1.50
C ALA A 38 -2.35 0.87 -2.31
N THR A 39 -2.57 2.19 -2.35
CA THR A 39 -1.65 3.10 -3.05
C THR A 39 -0.39 3.45 -2.26
N GLY A 40 -0.40 3.24 -0.93
CA GLY A 40 0.65 3.70 -0.03
C GLY A 40 0.74 5.22 0.06
N LEU A 41 -0.34 5.95 -0.27
CA LEU A 41 -0.39 7.41 -0.20
C LEU A 41 -1.18 7.90 1.01
N LEU A 42 -0.57 8.81 1.75
CA LEU A 42 -1.22 9.67 2.74
C LEU A 42 -1.43 11.02 2.07
N THR A 43 -2.69 11.39 1.90
CA THR A 43 -3.11 12.62 1.24
C THR A 43 -3.69 13.59 2.26
N PHE A 44 -3.22 14.82 2.27
CA PHE A 44 -3.84 15.95 2.96
C PHE A 44 -4.46 16.87 1.92
N SER A 45 -5.69 17.33 2.16
CA SER A 45 -6.34 18.23 1.22
C SER A 45 -7.18 19.31 1.87
N THR A 46 -7.12 20.48 1.25
CA THR A 46 -8.13 21.53 1.32
C THR A 46 -8.69 21.65 -0.09
N GLY A 47 -9.95 22.06 -0.29
CA GLY A 47 -10.63 21.91 -1.59
C GLY A 47 -9.85 22.31 -2.87
N GLU A 48 -8.84 23.18 -2.76
CA GLU A 48 -7.97 23.62 -3.86
C GLU A 48 -6.54 23.04 -3.84
N ILE A 49 -6.06 22.50 -2.72
CA ILE A 49 -4.67 22.04 -2.54
C ILE A 49 -4.66 20.59 -2.04
N GLU A 50 -3.86 19.78 -2.70
CA GLU A 50 -3.54 18.41 -2.28
C GLU A 50 -2.04 18.29 -2.01
N LEU A 51 -1.69 17.68 -0.87
CA LEU A 51 -0.35 17.21 -0.54
C LEU A 51 -0.37 15.70 -0.45
N ASN A 52 0.60 15.04 -1.07
CA ASN A 52 0.69 13.60 -1.06
C ASN A 52 2.03 13.17 -0.47
N PHE A 53 2.01 12.10 0.31
CA PHE A 53 3.20 11.53 0.90
C PHE A 53 3.14 10.03 0.83
N ARG A 54 4.28 9.36 0.69
CA ARG A 54 4.36 7.95 1.05
C ARG A 54 4.33 7.79 2.55
N PHE A 55 3.71 6.71 2.97
CA PHE A 55 3.69 6.30 4.36
C PHE A 55 3.73 4.78 4.47
N PHE A 56 4.03 4.30 5.67
CA PHE A 56 3.68 2.96 6.08
C PHE A 56 3.05 2.97 7.47
N GLU A 57 2.22 1.95 7.73
CA GLU A 57 1.67 1.71 9.05
C GLU A 57 2.74 1.05 9.94
N VAL A 58 3.01 1.64 11.10
CA VAL A 58 3.95 1.08 12.08
C VAL A 58 3.26 0.01 12.92
N GLY A 59 2.04 0.32 13.35
CA GLY A 59 1.22 -0.52 14.18
C GLY A 59 0.00 0.22 14.72
N SER A 60 -0.70 -0.46 15.61
CA SER A 60 -1.91 0.05 16.23
C SER A 60 -1.93 -0.15 17.74
N PHE A 61 -2.52 0.82 18.44
CA PHE A 61 -2.75 0.77 19.87
C PHE A 61 -4.25 0.70 20.17
N SER A 62 -4.70 -0.36 20.82
CA SER A 62 -6.09 -0.52 21.24
C SER A 62 -6.27 -0.02 22.68
N HIS A 63 -7.02 1.07 22.86
CA HIS A 63 -7.40 1.56 24.19
C HIS A 63 -8.27 0.56 24.95
N LYS A 64 -9.04 -0.25 24.22
CA LYS A 64 -9.96 -1.23 24.81
C LYS A 64 -9.22 -2.38 25.49
N SER A 65 -8.12 -2.85 24.90
CA SER A 65 -7.32 -3.96 25.42
C SER A 65 -6.04 -3.51 26.11
N GLY A 66 -5.62 -2.24 25.95
CA GLY A 66 -4.35 -1.74 26.46
C GLY A 66 -3.16 -2.42 25.79
N THR A 67 -3.26 -2.69 24.49
CA THR A 67 -2.25 -3.46 23.74
C THR A 67 -1.77 -2.71 22.50
N TRP A 68 -0.48 -2.81 22.24
CA TRP A 68 0.15 -2.46 20.97
C TRP A 68 0.23 -3.70 20.08
N MET A 69 0.02 -3.54 18.77
CA MET A 69 0.25 -4.56 17.76
C MET A 69 1.08 -3.98 16.62
N TRP A 70 2.19 -4.63 16.30
CA TRP A 70 3.04 -4.25 15.17
C TRP A 70 2.44 -4.64 13.82
N SER A 71 2.65 -3.82 12.80
CA SER A 71 2.20 -4.11 11.44
C SER A 71 2.83 -5.36 10.83
N TRP A 72 4.09 -5.68 11.13
CA TRP A 72 4.72 -6.94 10.71
C TRP A 72 4.04 -8.19 11.30
N HIS A 73 3.31 -8.05 12.41
CA HIS A 73 2.57 -9.15 13.05
C HIS A 73 1.12 -9.23 12.58
N ASN A 74 0.54 -8.12 12.11
CA ASN A 74 -0.86 -8.05 11.70
C ASN A 74 -1.06 -8.70 10.33
N GLU A 75 -1.80 -9.81 10.27
CA GLU A 75 -2.07 -10.53 9.01
C GLU A 75 -2.78 -9.67 7.96
N ASN A 76 -3.57 -8.68 8.40
CA ASN A 76 -4.34 -7.80 7.50
C ASN A 76 -3.52 -6.61 6.98
N THR A 77 -2.28 -6.40 7.44
CA THR A 77 -1.44 -5.35 6.89
C THR A 77 -0.83 -5.77 5.55
N LEU A 78 -0.81 -4.87 4.57
CA LEU A 78 -0.23 -5.10 3.25
C LEU A 78 1.28 -5.34 3.29
N GLY A 79 1.80 -6.02 2.25
CA GLY A 79 3.18 -6.52 2.19
C GLY A 79 4.25 -5.43 2.39
N ASN A 80 4.09 -4.28 1.74
CA ASN A 80 5.02 -3.15 1.83
C ASN A 80 5.23 -2.65 3.27
N ALA A 81 4.15 -2.49 4.04
CA ALA A 81 4.22 -2.07 5.44
C ALA A 81 4.79 -3.17 6.35
N LYS A 82 4.47 -4.45 6.09
CA LYS A 82 5.06 -5.59 6.80
C LYS A 82 6.56 -5.69 6.59
N GLU A 83 7.03 -5.56 5.35
CA GLU A 83 8.45 -5.65 5.03
C GLU A 83 9.23 -4.51 5.67
N THR A 84 8.71 -3.28 5.57
CA THR A 84 9.31 -2.11 6.20
C THR A 84 9.40 -2.26 7.72
N THR A 85 8.33 -2.74 8.37
CA THR A 85 8.32 -2.91 9.83
C THR A 85 9.09 -4.15 10.30
N THR A 86 9.42 -5.10 9.42
CA THR A 86 10.31 -6.23 9.74
C THR A 86 11.72 -5.74 10.09
N GLN A 87 12.19 -4.64 9.49
CA GLN A 87 13.47 -4.02 9.86
C GLN A 87 13.52 -3.61 11.34
N VAL A 88 12.38 -3.19 11.90
CA VAL A 88 12.27 -2.85 13.34
C VAL A 88 12.43 -4.10 14.21
N LYS A 89 11.82 -5.22 13.78
CA LYS A 89 11.94 -6.52 14.45
C LYS A 89 13.38 -7.05 14.40
N ASP A 90 14.03 -6.93 13.25
CA ASP A 90 15.42 -7.36 13.08
C ASP A 90 16.37 -6.54 13.96
N PHE A 91 16.19 -5.22 13.98
CA PHE A 91 16.92 -4.33 14.88
C PHE A 91 16.68 -4.71 16.35
N GLY A 92 15.43 -4.97 16.72
CA GLY A 92 15.06 -5.46 18.05
C GLY A 92 15.76 -6.75 18.44
N THR A 93 15.88 -7.68 17.49
CA THR A 93 16.55 -8.97 17.69
C THR A 93 18.05 -8.78 17.93
N VAL A 94 18.71 -7.97 17.11
CA VAL A 94 20.15 -7.68 17.25
C VAL A 94 20.48 -7.02 18.60
N HIS A 95 19.58 -6.17 19.10
CA HIS A 95 19.79 -5.42 20.34
C HIS A 95 19.10 -6.00 21.58
N ASN A 96 18.40 -7.13 21.45
CA ASN A 96 17.61 -7.77 22.51
C ASN A 96 16.52 -6.86 23.12
N PHE A 97 15.80 -6.12 22.28
CA PHE A 97 14.68 -5.26 22.69
C PHE A 97 13.35 -5.99 22.51
N ALA A 98 12.86 -6.62 23.60
CA ALA A 98 11.63 -7.42 23.58
C ALA A 98 10.43 -6.70 22.97
N LYS A 99 10.25 -5.40 23.29
CA LYS A 99 9.16 -4.54 22.76
C LYS A 99 9.17 -4.39 21.23
N LEU A 100 10.29 -4.63 20.56
CA LEU A 100 10.41 -4.57 19.10
C LEU A 100 10.26 -5.94 18.44
N THR A 101 10.34 -7.03 19.22
CA THR A 101 10.30 -8.41 18.71
C THR A 101 9.02 -9.16 19.04
N GLU A 102 8.27 -8.72 20.05
CA GLU A 102 6.96 -9.26 20.41
C GLU A 102 5.87 -8.58 19.57
N GLY A 103 5.03 -9.38 18.90
CA GLY A 103 4.12 -8.87 17.87
C GLY A 103 2.91 -8.11 18.40
N CYS A 104 2.37 -8.54 19.53
CA CYS A 104 1.26 -7.90 20.23
C CYS A 104 1.45 -8.05 21.74
N PHE A 105 1.44 -6.95 22.48
CA PHE A 105 1.75 -6.93 23.92
C PHE A 105 1.08 -5.76 24.64
N SER A 106 1.00 -5.84 25.97
CA SER A 106 0.47 -4.76 26.80
C SER A 106 1.37 -3.52 26.74
N SER A 107 0.77 -2.37 26.45
CA SER A 107 1.50 -1.11 26.24
C SER A 107 0.57 0.08 26.47
N ASP A 108 1.05 1.29 26.15
CA ASP A 108 0.28 2.53 26.24
C ASP A 108 0.56 3.47 25.04
N GLU A 109 -0.16 4.59 25.02
CA GLU A 109 -0.03 5.58 23.93
C GLU A 109 1.31 6.33 23.94
N PHE A 110 1.98 6.45 25.09
CA PHE A 110 3.31 7.07 25.14
C PHE A 110 4.32 6.17 24.45
N GLU A 111 4.30 4.88 24.77
CA GLU A 111 5.15 3.88 24.14
C GLU A 111 4.84 3.72 22.64
N ALA A 112 3.56 3.84 22.22
CA ALA A 112 3.19 3.84 20.81
C ALA A 112 3.92 4.93 19.99
N TRP A 113 4.13 6.12 20.57
CA TRP A 113 4.95 7.16 19.94
C TRP A 113 6.44 6.84 19.97
N GLU A 114 6.94 6.12 20.97
CA GLU A 114 8.32 5.62 20.97
C GLU A 114 8.55 4.64 19.81
N PHE A 115 7.63 3.70 19.62
CA PHE A 115 7.67 2.73 18.52
C PHE A 115 7.64 3.43 17.16
N THR A 116 6.78 4.44 17.01
CA THR A 116 6.70 5.29 15.81
C THR A 116 8.02 6.02 15.56
N ALA A 117 8.64 6.58 16.59
CA ALA A 117 9.91 7.29 16.48
C ALA A 117 11.08 6.37 16.15
N ILE A 118 11.10 5.16 16.72
CA ILE A 118 12.10 4.14 16.39
C ILE A 118 11.95 3.73 14.93
N ALA A 119 10.72 3.42 14.47
CA ALA A 119 10.46 3.10 13.08
C ALA A 119 10.91 4.23 12.14
N ALA A 120 10.53 5.48 12.44
CA ALA A 120 10.95 6.64 11.67
C ALA A 120 12.48 6.79 11.56
N LYS A 121 13.21 6.55 12.66
CA LYS A 121 14.68 6.59 12.66
C LYS A 121 15.29 5.49 11.80
N LEU A 122 14.75 4.26 11.87
CA LEU A 122 15.30 3.12 11.14
C LEU A 122 15.02 3.19 9.63
N THR A 123 13.96 3.87 9.23
CA THR A 123 13.54 3.99 7.82
C THR A 123 13.88 5.35 7.20
N ASN A 124 14.70 6.18 7.86
CA ASN A 124 15.03 7.55 7.42
C ASN A 124 13.80 8.39 7.04
N ALA A 125 12.74 8.26 7.83
CA ALA A 125 11.48 8.96 7.57
C ALA A 125 11.57 10.47 7.82
N ILE A 126 10.56 11.20 7.32
CA ILE A 126 10.45 12.66 7.44
C ILE A 126 9.41 13.11 8.48
N GLY A 127 8.61 12.19 9.02
CA GLY A 127 7.66 12.52 10.09
C GLY A 127 6.82 11.35 10.56
N GLY A 128 5.93 11.62 11.51
CA GLY A 128 4.94 10.66 12.01
C GLY A 128 3.54 11.24 11.88
N TYR A 129 2.54 10.37 11.75
CA TYR A 129 1.15 10.79 11.72
C TYR A 129 0.26 9.80 12.46
N ARG A 130 -0.74 10.33 13.17
CA ARG A 130 -1.77 9.53 13.83
C ARG A 130 -3.13 9.98 13.32
N PRO A 131 -3.72 9.24 12.36
CA PRO A 131 -5.09 9.45 11.93
C PRO A 131 -6.04 9.57 13.13
N VAL A 132 -6.94 10.55 13.10
CA VAL A 132 -7.99 10.69 14.11
C VAL A 132 -9.06 9.64 13.85
N ASN A 133 -9.39 8.83 14.85
CA ASN A 133 -10.53 7.93 14.78
C ASN A 133 -11.29 7.88 16.10
N ASP A 134 -12.60 7.68 16.00
CA ASP A 134 -13.53 7.72 17.13
C ASP A 134 -13.71 6.34 17.80
N GLU A 135 -13.06 5.29 17.27
CA GLU A 135 -13.35 3.88 17.61
C GLU A 135 -12.35 3.22 18.59
N GLY A 136 -11.47 4.00 19.21
CA GLY A 136 -10.59 3.53 20.30
C GLY A 136 -9.38 2.67 19.87
N LEU A 137 -9.26 2.29 18.60
CA LEU A 137 -8.05 1.70 18.02
C LEU A 137 -7.23 2.78 17.33
N LYS A 138 -6.10 3.22 17.87
CA LYS A 138 -5.26 4.27 17.27
C LYS A 138 -4.25 3.66 16.31
N ILE A 139 -4.21 4.14 15.07
CA ILE A 139 -3.23 3.72 14.07
C ILE A 139 -2.08 4.74 14.05
N PHE A 140 -0.84 4.25 13.97
CA PHE A 140 0.36 5.07 13.93
C PHE A 140 1.08 4.86 12.61
N LEU A 141 1.30 5.96 11.90
CA LEU A 141 1.91 6.00 10.58
C LEU A 141 3.26 6.72 10.66
N VAL A 142 4.17 6.33 9.76
CA VAL A 142 5.40 7.06 9.49
C VAL A 142 5.37 7.56 8.06
N ILE A 143 5.71 8.83 7.88
CA ILE A 143 5.74 9.53 6.59
C ILE A 143 7.18 9.47 6.07
N THR A 144 7.39 8.91 4.88
CA THR A 144 8.75 8.66 4.36
C THR A 144 9.20 9.67 3.32
N GLU A 145 8.31 10.10 2.43
CA GLU A 145 8.65 11.03 1.36
C GLU A 145 7.45 11.87 0.93
N PHE A 146 7.72 13.09 0.46
CA PHE A 146 6.75 13.90 -0.26
C PHE A 146 6.63 13.40 -1.70
N VAL A 147 5.41 13.38 -2.22
CA VAL A 147 5.10 12.97 -3.59
C VAL A 147 4.39 14.13 -4.26
N ASP A 148 4.93 14.62 -5.37
CA ASP A 148 4.29 15.67 -6.15
C ASP A 148 2.95 15.19 -6.76
N ASN A 149 2.09 16.13 -7.12
CA ASN A 149 0.72 15.80 -7.55
C ASN A 149 0.65 15.07 -8.90
N GLU A 150 1.65 15.20 -9.78
CA GLU A 150 1.70 14.46 -11.04
C GLU A 150 2.02 12.99 -10.76
N THR A 151 3.05 12.73 -9.96
CA THR A 151 3.42 11.39 -9.52
C THR A 151 2.30 10.74 -8.69
N ALA A 152 1.70 11.47 -7.74
CA ALA A 152 0.59 10.98 -6.93
C ALA A 152 -0.63 10.61 -7.79
N LYS A 153 -0.92 11.39 -8.82
CA LYS A 153 -1.97 11.07 -9.78
C LYS A 153 -1.64 9.80 -10.56
N SER A 154 -0.42 9.66 -11.07
CA SER A 154 0.02 8.45 -11.78
C SER A 154 -0.14 7.19 -10.92
N ILE A 155 0.20 7.27 -9.63
CA ILE A 155 -0.01 6.16 -8.68
C ILE A 155 -1.51 5.85 -8.52
N LYS A 156 -2.36 6.87 -8.34
CA LYS A 156 -3.81 6.69 -8.17
C LYS A 156 -4.47 6.11 -9.42
N ASP A 157 -4.02 6.50 -10.61
CA ASP A 157 -4.55 6.03 -11.90
C ASP A 157 -4.27 4.53 -12.14
N LYS A 158 -3.29 3.94 -11.43
CA LYS A 158 -3.03 2.49 -11.42
C LYS A 158 -4.03 1.68 -10.58
N TYR A 159 -5.03 2.30 -9.96
CA TYR A 159 -6.01 1.64 -9.12
C TYR A 159 -7.44 2.04 -9.50
N ILE A 160 -8.40 1.14 -9.27
CA ILE A 160 -9.80 1.33 -9.64
C ILE A 160 -10.75 0.80 -8.56
N GLU A 161 -11.86 1.50 -8.36
CA GLU A 161 -12.99 1.03 -7.55
C GLU A 161 -13.80 0.00 -8.35
N CYS A 162 -14.07 -1.15 -7.73
CA CYS A 162 -14.90 -2.20 -8.31
C CYS A 162 -16.19 -2.34 -7.50
N GLY A 163 -17.31 -2.62 -8.17
CA GLY A 163 -18.58 -2.88 -7.47
C GLY A 163 -18.59 -4.19 -6.69
N ASP A 164 -17.72 -5.14 -7.06
CA ASP A 164 -17.67 -6.48 -6.48
C ASP A 164 -16.43 -6.73 -5.61
N HIS A 165 -15.36 -5.95 -5.81
CA HIS A 165 -14.09 -6.08 -5.10
C HIS A 165 -13.64 -4.75 -4.51
N GLU A 166 -12.77 -4.81 -3.51
CA GLU A 166 -12.14 -3.62 -2.93
C GLU A 166 -11.32 -2.83 -3.96
N TYR A 167 -10.93 -1.61 -3.59
CA TYR A 167 -10.05 -0.75 -4.39
C TYR A 167 -8.71 -1.45 -4.66
N ARG A 168 -8.47 -1.80 -5.93
CA ARG A 168 -7.37 -2.67 -6.36
C ARG A 168 -6.72 -2.15 -7.61
N ARG A 169 -5.55 -2.72 -7.96
CA ARG A 169 -4.80 -2.35 -9.16
C ARG A 169 -5.66 -2.54 -10.42
N VAL A 170 -5.42 -1.70 -11.42
CA VAL A 170 -6.04 -1.84 -12.74
C VAL A 170 -5.44 -3.03 -13.47
N ALA A 171 -6.25 -3.62 -14.34
CA ALA A 171 -5.85 -4.61 -15.31
C ALA A 171 -6.57 -4.35 -16.63
N PHE A 172 -5.93 -4.69 -17.74
CA PHE A 172 -6.44 -4.50 -19.08
C PHE A 172 -6.75 -5.86 -19.68
N VAL A 173 -8.02 -6.07 -20.05
CA VAL A 173 -8.47 -7.34 -20.63
C VAL A 173 -9.23 -7.13 -21.91
N CYS A 174 -9.18 -8.08 -22.84
CA CYS A 174 -10.08 -8.05 -23.99
C CYS A 174 -11.56 -8.16 -23.56
N GLN A 175 -12.47 -7.67 -24.41
CA GLN A 175 -13.92 -7.75 -24.18
C GLN A 175 -14.45 -9.18 -24.04
N HIS A 176 -13.72 -10.18 -24.55
CA HIS A 176 -14.16 -11.58 -24.60
C HIS A 176 -13.90 -12.35 -23.30
N LEU A 177 -12.91 -11.92 -22.49
CA LEU A 177 -12.70 -12.50 -21.16
C LEU A 177 -13.90 -12.19 -20.27
N ASN A 178 -14.42 -13.19 -19.59
CA ASN A 178 -15.67 -13.13 -18.84
C ASN A 178 -15.65 -14.10 -17.66
N PHE A 179 -16.71 -14.09 -16.84
CA PHE A 179 -16.76 -14.87 -15.60
C PHE A 179 -17.53 -16.20 -15.71
N THR A 180 -17.98 -16.59 -16.91
CA THR A 180 -18.92 -17.72 -17.07
C THR A 180 -18.45 -18.77 -18.08
N THR A 181 -17.71 -18.38 -19.11
CA THR A 181 -17.35 -19.23 -20.23
C THR A 181 -15.85 -19.20 -20.42
N ARG A 182 -15.25 -20.40 -20.51
CA ARG A 182 -13.82 -20.55 -20.82
C ARG A 182 -13.57 -20.16 -22.28
N VAL A 183 -12.71 -19.16 -22.47
CA VAL A 183 -12.30 -18.63 -23.78
C VAL A 183 -10.77 -18.70 -23.96
N GLY A 184 -10.09 -19.33 -22.99
CA GLY A 184 -8.64 -19.31 -22.87
C GLY A 184 -8.13 -18.03 -22.22
N PHE A 185 -6.87 -18.05 -21.81
CA PHE A 185 -6.25 -16.96 -21.05
C PHE A 185 -4.76 -16.86 -21.38
N GLU A 186 -4.45 -15.88 -22.20
CA GLU A 186 -3.09 -15.46 -22.51
C GLU A 186 -2.77 -14.21 -21.69
N GLU A 187 -1.53 -14.08 -21.25
CA GLU A 187 -1.06 -12.97 -20.42
C GLU A 187 0.28 -12.45 -20.90
N SER A 188 0.55 -11.16 -20.65
CA SER A 188 1.80 -10.51 -21.05
C SER A 188 3.04 -11.08 -20.36
N PHE A 189 2.87 -11.58 -19.15
CA PHE A 189 3.87 -12.28 -18.34
C PHE A 189 3.14 -13.17 -17.33
N GLU A 190 3.85 -14.11 -16.69
CA GLU A 190 3.26 -14.97 -15.68
C GLU A 190 2.82 -14.15 -14.45
N THR A 191 1.52 -14.17 -14.14
CA THR A 191 0.95 -13.38 -13.03
C THR A 191 0.46 -14.24 -11.86
N TYR A 192 0.54 -13.70 -10.64
CA TYR A 192 -0.10 -14.27 -9.45
C TYR A 192 -0.59 -13.18 -8.49
N GLU A 193 -1.61 -13.48 -7.68
CA GLU A 193 -2.20 -12.52 -6.75
C GLU A 193 -1.16 -11.97 -5.76
N GLY A 194 -1.15 -10.64 -5.61
CA GLY A 194 -0.24 -9.96 -4.67
C GLY A 194 1.21 -9.87 -5.12
N MET A 195 1.53 -10.23 -6.38
CA MET A 195 2.87 -9.99 -6.93
C MET A 195 3.20 -8.50 -6.98
N GLU A 196 4.48 -8.16 -6.82
CA GLU A 196 4.96 -6.80 -7.10
C GLU A 196 5.02 -6.55 -8.60
N LEU A 197 4.67 -5.34 -9.01
CA LEU A 197 4.76 -4.87 -10.39
C LEU A 197 5.75 -3.73 -10.46
N SER A 198 6.54 -3.67 -11.54
CA SER A 198 7.34 -2.50 -11.82
C SER A 198 6.44 -1.32 -12.20
N ASP A 199 7.02 -0.12 -12.30
CA ASP A 199 6.24 1.04 -12.69
C ASP A 199 5.75 1.01 -14.14
N GLU A 200 6.32 0.15 -14.97
CA GLU A 200 6.00 -0.01 -16.39
C GLU A 200 5.06 -1.20 -16.66
N ASP A 201 4.81 -2.04 -15.65
CA ASP A 201 4.00 -3.25 -15.80
C ASP A 201 2.57 -3.03 -15.33
N ASP A 202 1.62 -3.40 -16.20
CA ASP A 202 0.21 -3.55 -15.86
C ASP A 202 -0.21 -5.00 -16.09
N PHE A 203 -1.20 -5.46 -15.34
CA PHE A 203 -1.84 -6.75 -15.62
C PHE A 203 -2.56 -6.68 -16.97
N GLN A 204 -2.14 -7.50 -17.92
CA GLN A 204 -2.75 -7.58 -19.24
C GLN A 204 -3.06 -9.03 -19.59
N ALA A 205 -4.29 -9.27 -20.05
CA ALA A 205 -4.69 -10.59 -20.51
C ALA A 205 -5.70 -10.55 -21.65
N TRP A 206 -5.72 -11.59 -22.46
CA TRP A 206 -6.64 -11.73 -23.58
C TRP A 206 -7.02 -13.19 -23.80
N CYS A 207 -8.09 -13.43 -24.56
CA CYS A 207 -8.53 -14.78 -24.87
C CYS A 207 -7.72 -15.38 -26.04
N ASN A 208 -7.85 -16.69 -26.27
CA ASN A 208 -7.12 -17.38 -27.33
C ASN A 208 -7.46 -16.84 -28.73
N GLU A 209 -8.70 -16.39 -28.97
CA GLU A 209 -9.06 -15.78 -30.26
C GLU A 209 -8.36 -14.44 -30.48
N CYS A 210 -8.25 -13.62 -29.43
CA CYS A 210 -7.49 -12.38 -29.49
C CYS A 210 -6.01 -12.64 -29.74
N GLU A 211 -5.45 -13.75 -29.24
CA GLU A 211 -4.06 -14.12 -29.53
C GLU A 211 -3.86 -14.49 -31.00
N VAL A 212 -4.78 -15.26 -31.58
CA VAL A 212 -4.75 -15.57 -33.02
C VAL A 212 -4.77 -14.29 -33.84
N VAL A 213 -5.62 -13.31 -33.49
CA VAL A 213 -5.67 -12.01 -34.16
C VAL A 213 -4.38 -11.22 -33.95
N ARG A 214 -3.86 -11.14 -32.73
CA ARG A 214 -2.61 -10.43 -32.41
C ARG A 214 -1.43 -10.97 -33.22
N VAL A 215 -1.31 -12.29 -33.34
CA VAL A 215 -0.24 -12.94 -34.13
C VAL A 215 -0.42 -12.65 -35.63
N ALA A 216 -1.66 -12.70 -36.14
CA ALA A 216 -1.94 -12.41 -37.54
C ALA A 216 -1.67 -10.94 -37.93
N GLU A 217 -1.87 -10.02 -36.98
CA GLU A 217 -1.69 -8.58 -37.13
C GLU A 217 -0.27 -8.08 -36.76
N ASP A 218 0.67 -9.00 -36.49
CA ASP A 218 2.05 -8.72 -36.05
C ASP A 218 2.13 -7.84 -34.78
N GLY A 219 1.21 -8.09 -33.83
CA GLY A 219 1.16 -7.44 -32.53
C GLY A 219 -0.14 -6.68 -32.26
N TRP A 220 -0.09 -5.81 -31.25
CA TRP A 220 -1.21 -4.95 -30.86
C TRP A 220 -1.22 -3.68 -31.71
N ASN A 221 -1.88 -3.76 -32.88
CA ASN A 221 -2.13 -2.63 -33.78
C ASN A 221 -3.62 -2.22 -33.75
N ASP A 222 -4.01 -1.19 -34.52
CA ASP A 222 -5.39 -0.69 -34.54
C ASP A 222 -6.44 -1.77 -34.87
N ASN A 223 -6.13 -2.72 -35.77
CA ASN A 223 -7.04 -3.81 -36.14
C ASN A 223 -7.23 -4.80 -34.98
N ALA A 224 -6.11 -5.23 -34.36
CA ALA A 224 -6.15 -6.14 -33.22
C ALA A 224 -6.85 -5.49 -32.01
N MET A 225 -6.62 -4.19 -31.79
CA MET A 225 -7.26 -3.42 -30.73
C MET A 225 -8.77 -3.24 -30.98
N GLU A 226 -9.21 -3.02 -32.22
CA GLU A 226 -10.63 -2.94 -32.57
C GLU A 226 -11.35 -4.29 -32.38
N PHE A 227 -10.68 -5.41 -32.63
CA PHE A 227 -11.23 -6.74 -32.33
C PHE A 227 -11.28 -7.01 -30.82
N ALA A 228 -10.17 -6.75 -30.12
CA ALA A 228 -10.05 -7.07 -28.70
C ALA A 228 -10.88 -6.15 -27.80
N LYS A 229 -11.11 -4.89 -28.20
CA LYS A 229 -11.79 -3.84 -27.44
C LYS A 229 -11.42 -3.88 -25.97
N ILE A 230 -10.14 -3.61 -25.71
CA ILE A 230 -9.57 -3.69 -24.37
C ILE A 230 -10.40 -2.85 -23.40
N ARG A 231 -10.74 -3.45 -22.26
CA ARG A 231 -11.48 -2.84 -21.16
C ARG A 231 -10.66 -2.90 -19.88
N VAL A 232 -10.85 -1.90 -19.03
CA VAL A 232 -10.25 -1.84 -17.70
C VAL A 232 -11.08 -2.66 -16.72
N VAL A 233 -10.43 -3.49 -15.92
CA VAL A 233 -11.01 -4.24 -14.80
C VAL A 233 -10.10 -4.10 -13.57
N CYS A 234 -10.57 -4.47 -12.38
CA CYS A 234 -9.69 -4.56 -11.22
C CYS A 234 -8.90 -5.88 -11.20
N GLU A 235 -7.79 -5.91 -10.48
CA GLU A 235 -6.94 -7.09 -10.24
C GLU A 235 -7.75 -8.31 -9.78
N GLY A 236 -8.74 -8.12 -8.89
CA GLY A 236 -9.59 -9.23 -8.44
C GLY A 236 -10.42 -9.85 -9.57
N CYS A 237 -10.97 -9.01 -10.46
CA CYS A 237 -11.68 -9.49 -11.65
C CYS A 237 -10.72 -10.20 -12.62
N TYR A 238 -9.52 -9.68 -12.80
CA TYR A 238 -8.48 -10.31 -13.62
C TYR A 238 -8.20 -11.74 -13.16
N PHE A 239 -7.88 -11.94 -11.87
CA PHE A 239 -7.57 -13.27 -11.33
C PHE A 239 -8.78 -14.19 -11.29
N LYS A 240 -10.00 -13.65 -11.08
CA LYS A 240 -11.23 -14.44 -11.22
C LYS A 240 -11.40 -15.01 -12.64
N MET A 241 -11.10 -14.22 -13.68
CA MET A 241 -11.12 -14.69 -15.07
C MET A 241 -9.98 -15.67 -15.35
N LYS A 242 -8.79 -15.46 -14.77
CA LYS A 242 -7.66 -16.38 -14.87
C LYS A 242 -8.01 -17.76 -14.31
N THR A 243 -8.50 -17.82 -13.08
CA THR A 243 -8.91 -19.06 -12.40
C THR A 243 -9.93 -19.85 -13.23
N LEU A 244 -10.98 -19.19 -13.73
CA LEU A 244 -11.98 -19.82 -14.58
C LEU A 244 -11.38 -20.57 -15.77
N ASN A 245 -10.35 -20.00 -16.40
CA ASN A 245 -9.73 -20.53 -17.62
C ASN A 245 -8.57 -21.52 -17.36
N LEU A 246 -8.02 -21.56 -16.14
CA LEU A 246 -6.93 -22.47 -15.76
C LEU A 246 -7.40 -23.72 -15.01
N GLU A 247 -8.59 -23.72 -14.41
CA GLU A 247 -9.14 -24.91 -13.77
C GLU A 247 -9.30 -26.05 -14.81
N SER A 248 -8.69 -27.20 -14.55
CA SER A 248 -8.96 -28.43 -15.29
C SER A 248 -10.38 -28.90 -14.97
N GLU A 249 -11.13 -29.43 -15.95
CA GLU A 249 -12.34 -30.21 -15.63
C GLU A 249 -12.01 -31.46 -14.81
#